data_AF-A0A4Q1BGA3-F1
#
_entry.id   AF-A0A4Q1BGA3-F1
#
_cell.length_a   1.000
_cell.length_b   1.000
_cell.length_c   1.000
_cell.angle_alpha   90.00
_cell.angle_beta   90.00
_cell.angle_gamma   90.00
#
_symmetry.space_group_name_H-M   'P 1'
#
loop_
_entity.id
_entity.type
_entity.pdbx_description
1 polymer ?
#
loop_
_entity_poly.entity_id
_entity_poly.type
_entity_poly.pdbx_seq_one_letter_code
_entity_poly.pdbx_strand_id
1 'polypeptide(L)'
;MPSKRSHSVTSEDMEGENEEEEFKPSISPSPPITPKKTKVDPKSPKSKTPKTPRTPKAKIEKGENGEKGANGVWTSEKKGEFMDEIIAVGYKNADLDSLATKLGMNKRQLIDQLVPNRSNLRGRAVKAISVD
;
A
#
# COMPACT_ATOMS: atom_id res chain seq x y z
N MET A 1 17.08 -51.45 15.36
CA MET A 1 17.27 -51.28 16.82
C MET A 1 16.68 -49.93 17.22
N PRO A 2 15.70 -49.87 18.14
CA PRO A 2 15.04 -48.63 18.53
C PRO A 2 15.83 -47.92 19.64
N SER A 3 16.37 -46.74 19.37
CA SER A 3 16.96 -45.89 20.40
C SER A 3 15.95 -44.83 20.82
N LYS A 4 15.28 -45.10 21.94
CA LYS A 4 14.46 -44.14 22.67
C LYS A 4 15.39 -43.11 23.32
N ARG A 5 15.21 -41.82 23.04
CA ARG A 5 15.76 -40.77 23.91
C ARG A 5 14.71 -39.70 24.16
N SER A 6 14.10 -39.84 25.32
CA SER A 6 13.23 -38.90 25.99
C SER A 6 14.06 -37.73 26.50
N HIS A 7 13.65 -36.50 26.17
CA HIS A 7 14.08 -35.30 26.89
C HIS A 7 12.83 -34.47 27.19
N SER A 8 12.33 -34.68 28.41
CA SER A 8 11.57 -33.71 29.21
C SER A 8 12.46 -32.54 29.65
N VAL A 9 11.85 -31.49 30.23
CA VAL A 9 12.47 -30.32 30.93
C VAL A 9 12.58 -29.10 29.98
N THR A 10 12.00 -27.92 30.22
CA THR A 10 11.37 -27.32 31.43
C THR A 10 10.47 -26.16 30.99
N SER A 11 9.40 -25.94 31.75
CA SER A 11 8.64 -24.69 31.77
C SER A 11 9.41 -23.64 32.57
N GLU A 12 9.62 -22.45 31.99
CA GLU A 12 9.93 -21.24 32.75
C GLU A 12 8.84 -20.21 32.45
N ASP A 13 7.91 -20.15 33.40
CA ASP A 13 7.08 -19.00 33.73
C ASP A 13 7.97 -17.76 33.88
N MET A 14 7.70 -16.72 33.10
CA MET A 14 8.18 -15.38 33.38
C MET A 14 6.98 -14.44 33.35
N GLU A 15 6.27 -14.42 34.48
CA GLU A 15 5.37 -13.32 34.84
C GLU A 15 6.22 -12.09 35.14
N GLY A 16 6.22 -11.14 34.22
CA GLY A 16 6.74 -9.79 34.42
C GLY A 16 5.59 -8.82 34.56
N GLU A 17 5.02 -8.74 35.76
CA GLU A 17 4.25 -7.58 36.20
C GLU A 17 5.18 -6.37 36.23
N ASN A 18 4.87 -5.33 35.46
CA ASN A 18 5.53 -4.03 35.61
C ASN A 18 4.47 -2.93 35.57
N GLU A 19 4.08 -2.59 36.80
CA GLU A 19 3.74 -1.29 37.37
C GLU A 19 3.14 -0.20 36.47
N GLU A 20 1.97 0.20 36.91
CA GLU A 20 1.22 1.39 36.55
C GLU A 20 2.05 2.66 36.80
N GLU A 21 2.37 3.43 35.75
CA GLU A 21 2.68 4.85 35.90
C GLU A 21 1.58 5.70 35.25
N GLU A 22 0.72 6.22 36.12
CA GLU A 22 -0.37 7.14 35.85
C GLU A 22 0.19 8.54 35.50
N PHE A 23 0.57 8.78 34.26
CA PHE A 23 1.01 10.11 33.82
C PHE A 23 -0.17 10.97 33.38
N LYS A 24 -0.71 11.78 34.30
CA LYS A 24 -1.69 12.85 34.04
C LYS A 24 -1.01 14.21 33.84
N PRO A 25 -0.80 14.71 32.61
CA PRO A 25 -0.54 16.12 32.40
C PRO A 25 -1.87 16.90 32.38
N SER A 26 -2.18 17.54 33.50
CA SER A 26 -3.14 18.63 33.63
C SER A 26 -2.66 19.83 32.81
N ILE A 27 -3.24 20.06 31.62
CA ILE A 27 -3.03 21.30 30.86
C ILE A 27 -4.36 21.80 30.28
N SER A 28 -4.93 22.75 31.03
CA SER A 28 -5.59 23.98 30.61
C SER A 28 -6.61 23.94 29.44
N PRO A 29 -7.91 24.22 29.70
CA PRO A 29 -8.88 24.40 28.63
C PRO A 29 -8.58 25.67 27.82
N SER A 30 -8.20 25.50 26.55
CA SER A 30 -8.10 26.60 25.59
C SER A 30 -9.49 27.20 25.30
N PRO A 31 -9.60 28.53 25.13
CA PRO A 31 -10.88 29.19 24.86
C PRO A 31 -11.47 28.82 23.49
N PRO A 32 -12.80 28.96 23.30
CA PRO A 32 -13.47 28.64 22.05
C PRO A 32 -13.04 29.60 20.93
N ILE A 33 -12.39 29.05 19.90
CA ILE A 33 -12.06 29.78 18.67
C ILE A 33 -13.36 29.95 17.88
N THR A 34 -13.88 31.18 17.87
CA THR A 34 -14.98 31.58 17.00
C THR A 34 -14.52 31.59 15.53
N PRO A 35 -15.33 31.10 14.57
CA PRO A 35 -15.01 31.21 13.17
C PRO A 35 -15.21 32.67 12.71
N LYS A 36 -14.11 33.38 12.44
CA LYS A 36 -14.13 34.65 11.71
C LYS A 36 -14.63 34.40 10.28
N LYS A 37 -15.82 34.91 9.97
CA LYS A 37 -16.33 35.03 8.60
C LYS A 37 -15.45 36.04 7.84
N THR A 38 -14.48 35.54 7.09
CA THR A 38 -13.77 36.37 6.11
C THR A 38 -14.61 36.46 4.84
N LYS A 39 -15.23 37.62 4.63
CA LYS A 39 -15.71 38.07 3.32
C LYS A 39 -14.52 38.13 2.37
N VAL A 40 -14.57 37.41 1.26
CA VAL A 40 -13.74 37.69 0.08
C VAL A 40 -14.67 37.77 -1.12
N ASP A 41 -14.99 39.01 -1.48
CA ASP A 41 -15.61 39.40 -2.75
C ASP A 41 -14.59 39.32 -3.91
N PRO A 42 -15.07 39.32 -5.17
CA PRO A 42 -14.52 38.52 -6.26
C PRO A 42 -13.43 39.24 -7.05
N LYS A 43 -12.45 38.48 -7.56
CA LYS A 43 -11.68 38.85 -8.75
C LYS A 43 -11.07 37.61 -9.43
N SER A 44 -11.68 37.28 -10.57
CA SER A 44 -11.14 36.63 -11.79
C SER A 44 -9.67 36.99 -12.11
N PRO A 45 -8.92 36.21 -12.94
CA PRO A 45 -9.41 35.45 -14.10
C PRO A 45 -8.94 34.00 -14.23
N LYS A 46 -9.79 33.21 -14.90
CA LYS A 46 -9.48 31.86 -15.41
C LYS A 46 -8.28 31.91 -16.35
N SER A 47 -7.13 31.43 -15.90
CA SER A 47 -6.04 31.00 -16.77
C SER A 47 -6.49 29.72 -17.49
N LYS A 48 -6.93 29.88 -18.75
CA LYS A 48 -7.13 28.77 -19.68
C LYS A 48 -5.76 28.34 -20.18
N THR A 49 -5.16 27.34 -19.54
CA THR A 49 -4.02 26.64 -20.15
C THR A 49 -4.52 25.88 -21.38
N PRO A 50 -3.87 26.04 -22.56
CA PRO A 50 -4.28 25.34 -23.76
C PRO A 50 -4.04 23.83 -23.60
N LYS A 51 -5.11 23.04 -23.78
CA LYS A 51 -5.04 21.59 -23.96
C LYS A 51 -4.27 21.32 -25.25
N THR A 52 -3.02 20.89 -25.15
CA THR A 52 -2.32 20.27 -26.28
C THR A 52 -2.99 18.94 -26.61
N PRO A 53 -3.47 18.71 -27.84
CA PRO A 53 -3.96 17.40 -28.24
C PRO A 53 -2.77 16.44 -28.31
N ARG A 54 -2.70 15.52 -27.34
CA ARG A 54 -1.76 14.41 -27.38
C ARG A 54 -2.22 13.47 -28.50
N THR A 55 -1.48 13.47 -29.61
CA THR A 55 -1.65 12.50 -30.69
C THR A 55 -1.40 11.08 -30.14
N PRO A 56 -2.26 10.11 -30.43
CA PRO A 56 -1.99 8.73 -30.08
C PRO A 56 -0.85 8.21 -30.96
N LYS A 57 0.30 7.89 -30.34
CA LYS A 57 1.32 7.07 -30.99
C LYS A 57 0.79 5.65 -31.11
N ALA A 58 0.36 5.28 -32.31
CA ALA A 58 0.17 3.89 -32.68
C ALA A 58 1.53 3.17 -32.62
N LYS A 59 1.66 2.29 -31.63
CA LYS A 59 2.64 1.21 -31.48
C LYS A 59 1.80 0.02 -31.01
N ILE A 60 1.86 -1.20 -31.48
CA ILE A 60 2.71 -1.98 -32.38
C ILE A 60 1.86 -3.23 -32.63
N GLU A 61 1.72 -3.69 -33.87
CA GLU A 61 1.51 -5.12 -34.12
C GLU A 61 2.87 -5.67 -34.50
N LYS A 62 3.52 -6.41 -33.59
CA LYS A 62 4.68 -7.22 -33.93
C LYS A 62 4.34 -8.64 -33.52
N GLY A 63 4.14 -9.43 -34.56
CA GLY A 63 3.58 -10.76 -34.52
C GLY A 63 4.36 -11.74 -33.68
N GLU A 64 3.60 -12.78 -33.36
CA GLU A 64 3.99 -14.09 -32.86
C GLU A 64 5.30 -14.56 -33.48
N ASN A 65 6.29 -14.87 -32.64
CA ASN A 65 7.34 -15.79 -33.05
C ASN A 65 8.02 -16.42 -31.85
N GLY A 66 7.94 -17.74 -31.77
CA GLY A 66 8.98 -18.57 -31.17
C GLY A 66 8.66 -19.21 -29.82
N GLU A 67 7.86 -20.27 -29.83
CA GLU A 67 8.06 -21.39 -28.90
C GLU A 67 9.52 -21.87 -28.97
N LYS A 68 10.25 -21.81 -27.85
CA LYS A 68 11.29 -22.78 -27.50
C LYS A 68 11.76 -22.58 -26.06
N GLY A 69 11.22 -23.41 -25.19
CA GLY A 69 11.60 -23.55 -23.79
C GLY A 69 10.36 -23.85 -22.96
N ALA A 70 10.33 -24.97 -22.25
CA ALA A 70 9.21 -25.47 -21.47
C ALA A 70 8.90 -24.65 -20.19
N ASN A 71 9.01 -23.33 -20.27
CA ASN A 71 8.46 -22.38 -19.32
C ASN A 71 7.44 -21.56 -20.11
N GLY A 72 6.15 -21.67 -19.75
CA GLY A 72 5.07 -20.99 -20.47
C GLY A 72 5.37 -19.52 -20.73
N VAL A 73 5.01 -19.04 -21.92
CA VAL A 73 5.23 -17.64 -22.32
C VAL A 73 4.61 -16.71 -21.27
N TRP A 74 5.46 -15.90 -20.63
CA TRP A 74 5.07 -14.83 -19.72
C TRP A 74 4.54 -13.64 -20.51
N THR A 75 3.25 -13.70 -20.85
CA THR A 75 2.53 -12.57 -21.42
C THR A 75 2.41 -11.46 -20.36
N SER A 76 2.30 -10.21 -20.82
CA SER A 76 2.09 -9.04 -19.96
C SER A 76 0.85 -9.18 -19.07
N GLU A 77 -0.21 -9.81 -19.60
CA GLU A 77 -1.43 -10.15 -18.86
C GLU A 77 -1.15 -11.10 -17.70
N LYS A 78 -0.46 -12.24 -17.95
CA LYS A 78 -0.11 -13.22 -16.90
C LYS A 78 0.79 -12.61 -15.82
N LYS A 79 1.73 -11.75 -16.21
CA LYS A 79 2.58 -11.02 -15.25
C LYS A 79 1.74 -10.08 -14.37
N GLY A 80 0.73 -9.43 -14.95
CA GLY A 80 -0.18 -8.55 -14.23
C GLY A 80 -1.03 -9.31 -13.20
N GLU A 81 -1.67 -10.40 -13.63
CA GLU A 81 -2.47 -11.27 -12.75
C GLU A 81 -1.63 -11.84 -11.61
N PHE A 82 -0.42 -12.30 -11.90
CA PHE A 82 0.52 -12.81 -10.90
C PHE A 82 0.84 -11.76 -9.82
N MET A 83 1.12 -10.52 -10.23
CA MET A 83 1.37 -9.44 -9.29
C MET A 83 0.14 -9.03 -8.49
N ASP A 84 -1.03 -9.02 -9.14
CA ASP A 84 -2.29 -8.75 -8.46
C ASP A 84 -2.57 -9.77 -7.35
N GLU A 85 -2.26 -11.05 -7.60
CA GLU A 85 -2.42 -12.13 -6.62
C GLU A 85 -1.43 -11.99 -5.46
N ILE A 86 -0.15 -11.70 -5.75
CA ILE A 86 0.86 -11.45 -4.71
C ILE A 86 0.44 -10.29 -3.81
N ILE A 87 -0.03 -9.18 -4.39
CA ILE A 87 -0.46 -8.02 -3.62
C ILE A 87 -1.70 -8.36 -2.80
N ALA A 88 -2.66 -9.13 -3.35
CA ALA A 88 -3.87 -9.53 -2.64
C ALA A 88 -3.58 -10.47 -1.46
N VAL A 89 -2.72 -11.48 -1.64
CA VAL A 89 -2.31 -12.40 -0.58
C VAL A 89 -1.45 -11.68 0.46
N GLY A 90 -0.52 -10.83 0.01
CA GLY A 90 0.31 -10.01 0.89
C GLY A 90 -0.54 -9.07 1.74
N TYR A 91 -1.53 -8.40 1.15
CA TYR A 91 -2.46 -7.52 1.88
C TYR A 91 -3.24 -8.24 2.98
N LYS A 92 -3.71 -9.47 2.73
CA LYS A 92 -4.49 -10.24 3.71
C LYS A 92 -3.65 -10.72 4.90
N ASN A 93 -2.37 -11.00 4.67
CA ASN A 93 -1.48 -11.58 5.69
C ASN A 93 -0.54 -10.55 6.34
N ALA A 94 -0.44 -9.33 5.80
CA ALA A 94 0.44 -8.30 6.33
C ALA A 94 -0.18 -7.62 7.56
N ASP A 95 0.66 -7.36 8.56
CA ASP A 95 0.32 -6.46 9.65
C ASP A 95 0.41 -5.00 9.17
N LEU A 96 -0.75 -4.48 8.75
CA LEU A 96 -0.88 -3.12 8.23
C LEU A 96 -0.58 -2.04 9.26
N ASP A 97 -0.73 -2.31 10.57
CA ASP A 97 -0.49 -1.31 11.63
C ASP A 97 1.00 -1.12 11.89
N SER A 98 1.76 -2.23 11.92
CA SER A 98 3.22 -2.19 11.98
C SER A 98 3.81 -1.51 10.74
N LEU A 99 3.31 -1.85 9.55
CA LEU A 99 3.73 -1.21 8.29
C LEU A 99 3.41 0.28 8.26
N ALA A 100 2.21 0.68 8.69
CA ALA A 100 1.79 2.07 8.77
C ALA A 100 2.72 2.88 9.70
N THR A 101 3.02 2.33 10.88
CA THR A 101 3.94 2.94 11.86
C THR A 101 5.34 3.10 11.27
N LYS A 102 5.88 2.03 10.66
CA LYS A 102 7.22 2.03 10.05
C LYS A 102 7.34 3.06 8.91
N LEU A 103 6.28 3.24 8.14
CA LEU A 103 6.22 4.16 7.01
C LEU A 103 5.77 5.58 7.40
N GLY A 104 5.43 5.82 8.67
CA GLY A 104 4.97 7.12 9.17
C GLY A 104 3.65 7.57 8.52
N MET A 105 2.78 6.65 8.15
CA MET A 105 1.52 6.94 7.46
C MET A 105 0.34 6.30 8.16
N ASN A 106 -0.86 6.82 7.94
CA ASN A 106 -2.06 6.25 8.54
C ASN A 106 -2.42 4.93 7.83
N LYS A 107 -2.85 3.92 8.59
CA LYS A 107 -3.34 2.63 8.08
C LYS A 107 -4.34 2.81 6.93
N ARG A 108 -5.26 3.79 7.05
CA ARG A 108 -6.26 4.06 6.00
C ARG A 108 -5.63 4.55 4.69
N GLN A 109 -4.55 5.33 4.75
CA GLN A 109 -3.81 5.76 3.57
C GLN A 109 -3.10 4.58 2.92
N LEU A 110 -2.50 3.69 3.73
CA LEU A 110 -1.87 2.47 3.25
C LEU A 110 -2.89 1.55 2.54
N ILE A 111 -4.07 1.36 3.12
CA ILE A 111 -5.15 0.58 2.50
C ILE A 111 -5.57 1.18 1.16
N ASP A 112 -5.76 2.50 1.08
CA ASP A 112 -6.14 3.19 -0.17
C ASP A 112 -5.08 3.00 -1.28
N GLN A 113 -3.81 2.79 -0.91
CA GLN A 113 -2.76 2.47 -1.88
C GLN A 113 -2.80 1.04 -2.44
N LEU A 114 -3.52 0.12 -1.78
CA LEU A 114 -3.57 -1.31 -2.11
C LEU A 114 -4.92 -1.74 -2.73
N VAL A 115 -5.95 -0.90 -2.65
CA VAL A 115 -7.27 -1.16 -3.24
C VAL A 115 -7.18 -1.27 -4.79
N PRO A 116 -7.82 -2.26 -5.42
CA PRO A 116 -7.80 -2.40 -6.88
C PRO A 116 -8.53 -1.26 -7.61
N ASN A 117 -8.29 -1.12 -8.92
CA ASN A 117 -8.97 -0.17 -9.81
C ASN A 117 -8.81 1.32 -9.46
N ARG A 118 -7.70 1.70 -8.82
CA ARG A 118 -7.31 3.09 -8.61
C ARG A 118 -5.93 3.39 -9.18
N SER A 119 -5.65 4.67 -9.43
CA SER A 119 -4.33 5.15 -9.84
C SER A 119 -3.36 5.22 -8.65
N ASN A 120 -3.19 4.10 -7.96
CA ASN A 120 -2.43 3.98 -6.73
C ASN A 120 -1.18 3.10 -6.90
N LEU A 121 -0.49 2.78 -5.80
CA LEU A 121 0.73 1.98 -5.82
C LEU A 121 0.53 0.62 -6.51
N ARG A 122 -0.56 -0.08 -6.21
CA ARG A 122 -0.93 -1.34 -6.87
C ARG A 122 -1.08 -1.16 -8.38
N GLY A 123 -1.90 -0.21 -8.82
CA GLY A 123 -2.12 0.05 -10.25
C GLY A 123 -0.83 0.45 -10.99
N ARG A 124 0.06 1.18 -10.33
CA ARG A 124 1.38 1.54 -10.89
C ARG A 124 2.31 0.34 -11.00
N ALA A 125 2.32 -0.55 -10.00
CA ALA A 125 3.15 -1.76 -10.00
C ALA A 125 2.72 -2.71 -11.13
N VAL A 126 1.43 -3.01 -11.24
CA VAL A 126 0.88 -3.86 -12.31
C VAL A 126 1.20 -3.24 -13.67
N LYS A 127 0.89 -1.95 -13.85
CA LYS A 127 1.13 -1.25 -15.13
C LYS A 127 2.60 -1.19 -15.52
N ALA A 128 3.52 -1.03 -14.57
CA ALA A 128 4.95 -0.99 -14.86
C ALA A 128 5.45 -2.30 -15.50
N ILE A 129 4.78 -3.42 -15.18
CA ILE A 129 5.14 -4.75 -15.65
C ILE A 129 4.42 -5.10 -16.95
N SER A 130 3.29 -4.45 -17.23
CA SER A 130 2.54 -4.63 -18.48
C SER A 130 3.10 -3.86 -19.68
N VAL A 131 4.12 -3.00 -19.50
CA VAL A 131 4.62 -2.05 -20.53
C VAL A 131 5.86 -2.55 -21.28
N ASP A 132 6.32 -3.79 -21.03
CA ASP A 132 7.32 -4.47 -21.88
C ASP A 132 6.76 -4.81 -23.27
#